data_AF-A0A8B6GVX9-F1
#
_entry.id   AF-A0A8B6GVX9-F1
#
_cell.length_a   1.000
_cell.length_b   1.000
_cell.length_c   1.000
_cell.angle_alpha   90.00
_cell.angle_beta   90.00
_cell.angle_gamma   90.00
#
_symmetry.space_group_name_H-M   'P 1'
#
loop_
_entity.id
_entity.type
_entity.pdbx_description
1 polymer ?
#
loop_
_entity_poly.entity_id
_entity_poly.type
_entity_poly.pdbx_seq_one_letter_code
_entity_poly.pdbx_strand_id
1 'polypeptide(L)'
;MESKPAENMTLSADSRKEKIQWPPTDDRRWEIFDEDLDKILDYTLTKVQRKISALSTIVYAVGQDRFGVSNTKTREGTQGNMKHNRRQQEIHTLRTEINDVSTQYRRANEEEKEGLNELRSILRERRNNHQKAERIRKSRRERG
;
A
#
# COMPACT_ATOMS: atom_id res chain seq x y z
N MET A 1 50.20 3.31 10.71
CA MET A 1 49.81 1.90 10.57
C MET A 1 48.84 1.62 11.70
N GLU A 2 47.59 2.01 11.48
CA GLU A 2 46.50 1.14 11.01
C GLU A 2 45.76 0.51 12.19
N SER A 3 44.70 1.22 12.59
CA SER A 3 43.55 0.65 13.29
C SER A 3 42.90 -0.43 12.43
N LYS A 4 42.50 -1.54 13.05
CA LYS A 4 41.47 -2.46 12.54
C LYS A 4 40.75 -3.13 13.73
N PRO A 5 39.50 -3.59 13.52
CA PRO A 5 38.35 -3.03 14.22
C PRO A 5 37.59 -4.07 15.05
N ALA A 6 36.52 -3.60 15.69
CA ALA A 6 35.58 -4.37 16.48
C ALA A 6 34.88 -5.50 15.70
N GLU A 7 34.94 -6.70 16.27
CA GLU A 7 34.06 -7.85 16.06
C GLU A 7 34.28 -8.68 17.34
N ASN A 8 33.31 -8.85 18.23
CA ASN A 8 32.26 -9.83 18.04
C ASN A 8 31.13 -9.61 19.06
N MET A 9 29.92 -9.51 18.52
CA MET A 9 28.68 -9.66 19.23
C MET A 9 28.44 -11.17 19.44
N THR A 10 28.85 -11.69 20.59
CA THR A 10 28.43 -13.02 21.05
C THR A 10 27.34 -12.85 22.09
N LEU A 11 26.09 -13.00 21.66
CA LEU A 11 24.97 -13.29 22.55
C LEU A 11 25.17 -14.71 23.08
N SER A 12 25.96 -14.86 24.14
CA SER A 12 26.06 -16.09 24.90
C SER A 12 24.76 -16.32 25.65
N ALA A 13 23.91 -17.17 25.07
CA ALA A 13 22.82 -17.83 25.76
C ALA A 13 23.41 -18.77 26.82
N ASP A 14 23.53 -18.26 28.05
CA ASP A 14 23.50 -18.96 29.36
C ASP A 14 24.47 -18.31 30.38
N SER A 15 24.21 -17.06 30.75
CA SER A 15 24.81 -16.44 31.93
C SER A 15 23.70 -16.12 32.93
N ARG A 16 23.68 -16.81 34.07
CA ARG A 16 22.81 -16.41 35.18
C ARG A 16 23.17 -14.98 35.54
N LYS A 17 22.18 -14.09 35.53
CA LYS A 17 22.38 -12.70 35.92
C LYS A 17 22.94 -12.66 37.33
N GLU A 18 24.04 -11.94 37.52
CA GLU A 18 24.65 -11.76 38.82
C GLU A 18 23.66 -11.14 39.81
N LYS A 19 23.75 -11.52 41.08
CA LYS A 19 22.82 -11.02 42.11
C LYS A 19 23.14 -9.56 42.41
N ILE A 20 22.20 -8.68 42.11
CA ILE A 20 22.32 -7.25 42.37
C ILE A 20 22.23 -6.99 43.88
N GLN A 21 23.16 -6.19 44.38
CA GLN A 21 23.14 -5.68 45.75
C GLN A 21 22.29 -4.41 45.78
N TRP A 22 21.00 -4.58 46.02
CA TRP A 22 20.07 -3.47 46.09
C TRP A 22 20.27 -2.65 47.38
N PRO A 23 20.16 -1.32 47.30
CA PRO A 23 20.14 -0.49 48.49
C PRO A 23 18.90 -0.80 49.37
N PRO A 24 18.95 -0.52 50.68
CA PRO A 24 17.78 -0.59 51.56
C PRO A 24 16.63 0.30 51.06
N THR A 25 15.39 0.00 51.44
CA THR A 25 14.18 0.63 50.87
C THR A 25 14.10 2.16 51.01
N ASP A 26 14.69 2.73 52.07
CA ASP A 26 14.63 4.16 52.39
C ASP A 26 15.92 4.90 52.04
N ASP A 27 16.61 4.46 50.98
CA ASP A 27 17.90 5.01 50.56
C ASP A 27 17.75 5.92 49.33
N ARG A 28 18.34 7.11 49.39
CA ARG A 28 18.40 8.09 48.30
C ARG A 28 19.04 7.55 47.01
N ARG A 29 19.82 6.46 47.10
CA ARG A 29 20.34 5.75 45.93
C ARG A 29 19.25 5.24 44.98
N TRP A 30 18.02 5.05 45.45
CA TRP A 30 16.88 4.72 44.58
C TRP A 30 16.49 5.87 43.64
N GLU A 31 16.47 7.10 44.15
CA GLU A 31 16.13 8.29 43.34
C GLU A 31 17.15 8.49 42.22
N ILE A 32 18.44 8.36 42.53
CA ILE A 32 19.51 8.50 41.54
C ILE A 32 19.44 7.38 40.49
N PHE A 33 19.17 6.15 40.93
CA PHE A 33 19.02 5.01 40.02
C PHE A 33 17.84 5.19 39.06
N ASP A 34 16.71 5.71 39.54
CA ASP A 34 15.53 6.01 38.73
C ASP A 34 15.82 7.10 37.68
N GLU A 35 16.44 8.21 38.09
CA GLU A 35 16.85 9.27 37.17
C GLU A 35 17.84 8.77 36.10
N ASP A 36 18.77 7.90 36.48
CA ASP A 36 19.74 7.33 35.55
C ASP A 36 19.08 6.34 34.59
N LEU A 37 18.13 5.55 35.07
CA LEU A 37 17.32 4.68 34.21
C LEU A 37 16.52 5.51 33.21
N ASP A 38 15.87 6.58 33.63
CA ASP A 38 15.11 7.46 32.74
C ASP A 38 16.01 8.07 31.66
N LYS A 39 17.19 8.61 32.04
CA LYS A 39 18.15 9.15 31.07
C LYS A 39 18.66 8.09 30.10
N ILE A 40 18.94 6.88 30.58
CA ILE A 40 19.40 5.77 29.74
C ILE A 40 18.28 5.30 28.82
N LEU A 41 17.05 5.17 29.32
CA LEU A 41 15.89 4.76 28.54
C LEU A 41 15.54 5.81 27.49
N ASP A 42 15.53 7.10 27.83
CA ASP A 42 15.32 8.18 26.87
C ASP A 42 16.40 8.20 25.80
N TYR A 43 17.67 8.09 26.18
CA TYR A 43 18.78 8.07 25.22
C TYR A 43 18.73 6.83 24.31
N THR A 44 18.44 5.65 24.87
CA THR A 44 18.38 4.40 24.10
C THR A 44 17.14 4.34 23.20
N LEU A 45 15.97 4.74 23.70
CA LEU A 45 14.71 4.79 22.95
C LEU A 45 14.78 5.83 21.85
N THR A 46 15.30 7.04 22.11
CA THR A 46 15.51 8.05 21.06
C THR A 46 16.50 7.56 20.00
N LYS A 47 17.56 6.83 20.38
CA LYS A 47 18.49 6.22 19.43
C LYS A 47 17.83 5.13 18.57
N VAL A 48 16.98 4.29 19.16
CA VAL A 48 16.21 3.26 18.42
C VAL A 48 15.20 3.93 17.49
N GLN A 49 14.45 4.92 17.96
CA GLN A 49 13.50 5.67 17.15
C GLN A 49 14.19 6.35 15.96
N ARG A 50 15.33 7.02 16.20
CA ARG A 50 16.16 7.61 15.14
C ARG A 50 16.66 6.56 14.15
N LYS A 51 17.04 5.36 14.62
CA LYS A 51 17.42 4.25 13.73
C LYS A 51 16.25 3.76 12.89
N ILE A 52 15.04 3.64 13.44
CA ILE A 52 13.84 3.24 12.70
C ILE A 52 13.49 4.30 11.64
N SER A 53 13.53 5.59 12.01
CA SER A 53 13.31 6.69 11.05
C SER A 53 14.40 6.78 9.98
N ALA A 54 15.66 6.54 10.34
CA ALA A 54 16.76 6.49 9.37
C ALA A 54 16.68 5.25 8.49
N LEU A 55 16.19 4.12 8.99
CA LEU A 55 16.07 2.87 8.27
C LEU A 55 15.19 3.03 7.02
N SER A 56 14.05 3.70 7.12
CA SER A 56 13.21 3.94 5.94
C SER A 56 13.94 4.75 4.87
N THR A 57 14.70 5.77 5.29
CA THR A 57 15.52 6.61 4.40
C THR A 57 16.64 5.80 3.75
N ILE A 58 17.34 4.97 4.53
CA ILE A 58 18.42 4.11 4.05
C ILE A 58 17.89 3.03 3.11
N VAL A 59 16.78 2.36 3.45
CA VAL A 59 16.13 1.36 2.60
C VAL A 59 15.70 1.98 1.28
N TYR A 60 15.14 3.20 1.30
CA TYR A 60 14.80 3.93 0.09
C TYR A 60 16.04 4.25 -0.74
N ALA A 61 17.09 4.84 -0.14
CA ALA A 61 18.33 5.20 -0.83
C ALA A 61 19.03 3.97 -1.44
N VAL A 62 19.16 2.90 -0.65
CA VAL A 62 19.75 1.62 -1.12
C VAL A 62 18.89 1.00 -2.22
N GLY A 63 17.56 1.08 -2.10
CA GLY A 63 16.64 0.60 -3.14
C GLY A 63 16.77 1.41 -4.43
N GLN A 64 16.85 2.73 -4.32
CA GLN A 64 17.08 3.65 -5.44
C GLN A 64 18.42 3.38 -6.13
N ASP A 65 19.51 3.23 -5.37
CA ASP A 65 20.84 2.99 -5.94
C ASP A 65 20.94 1.63 -6.62
N ARG A 66 20.32 0.59 -6.04
CA ARG A 66 20.42 -0.79 -6.54
C ARG A 66 19.46 -1.10 -7.68
N PHE A 67 18.24 -0.59 -7.60
CA PHE A 67 17.16 -0.94 -8.52
C PHE A 67 16.77 0.22 -9.44
N GLY A 68 17.38 1.39 -9.25
CA GLY A 68 16.98 2.62 -9.91
C GLY A 68 15.68 3.18 -9.32
N VAL A 69 15.41 4.46 -9.59
CA VAL A 69 14.06 4.98 -9.42
C VAL A 69 13.29 4.58 -10.67
N SER A 70 12.14 3.90 -10.49
CA SER A 70 11.20 3.78 -11.59
C SER A 70 10.90 5.19 -12.07
N ASN A 71 11.22 5.49 -13.33
CA ASN A 71 10.64 6.62 -14.03
C ASN A 71 9.13 6.33 -14.17
N THR A 72 8.39 6.42 -13.07
CA THR A 72 7.06 6.96 -13.14
C THR A 72 7.29 8.38 -13.64
N LYS A 73 7.38 8.50 -14.96
CA LYS A 73 6.89 9.67 -15.67
C LYS A 73 5.72 10.12 -14.82
N THR A 74 5.79 11.32 -14.25
CA THR A 74 4.59 11.98 -13.76
C THR A 74 3.51 11.62 -14.76
N ARG A 75 2.41 11.03 -14.28
CA ARG A 75 1.36 10.49 -15.17
C ARG A 75 0.85 11.55 -16.15
N GLU A 76 1.25 12.80 -15.99
CA GLU A 76 1.21 13.91 -16.95
C GLU A 76 1.72 13.59 -18.36
N GLY A 77 2.68 12.67 -18.55
CA GLY A 77 3.23 12.35 -19.88
C GLY A 77 2.57 11.17 -20.63
N THR A 78 1.83 10.31 -19.93
CA THR A 78 1.14 9.13 -20.52
C THR A 78 -0.36 9.10 -20.21
N GLN A 79 -0.88 10.15 -19.56
CA GLN A 79 -2.27 10.57 -19.66
C GLN A 79 -2.45 11.61 -20.77
N GLY A 80 -1.59 11.60 -21.80
CA GLY A 80 -1.92 12.24 -23.05
C GLY A 80 -3.14 11.55 -23.61
N ASN A 81 -4.34 12.01 -23.23
CA ASN A 81 -5.63 11.62 -23.77
C ASN A 81 -5.60 10.22 -24.41
N MET A 82 -5.46 9.15 -23.61
CA MET A 82 -6.30 8.00 -23.92
C MET A 82 -7.72 8.46 -23.60
N LYS A 83 -8.23 9.40 -24.41
CA LYS A 83 -9.66 9.58 -24.64
C LYS A 83 -10.07 8.16 -24.93
N HIS A 84 -10.74 7.53 -23.97
CA HIS A 84 -11.48 6.33 -24.21
C HIS A 84 -12.13 6.55 -25.57
N ASN A 85 -11.82 5.71 -26.54
CA ASN A 85 -12.49 5.79 -27.83
C ASN A 85 -13.99 5.89 -27.52
N ARG A 86 -14.78 6.70 -28.23
CA ARG A 86 -16.20 6.96 -27.90
C ARG A 86 -16.94 5.68 -27.49
N ARG A 87 -16.62 4.57 -28.17
CA ARG A 87 -17.09 3.20 -27.89
C ARG A 87 -16.70 2.65 -26.52
N GLN A 88 -15.47 2.85 -26.06
CA GLN A 88 -15.01 2.44 -24.74
C GLN A 88 -15.65 3.29 -23.63
N GLN A 89 -15.94 4.57 -23.89
CA GLN A 89 -16.73 5.42 -23.00
C GLN A 89 -18.16 4.89 -22.90
N GLU A 90 -18.82 4.64 -24.03
CA GLU A 90 -20.16 4.04 -24.09
C GLU A 90 -20.22 2.66 -23.40
N ILE A 91 -19.21 1.80 -23.56
CA ILE A 91 -19.16 0.52 -22.82
C ILE A 91 -19.06 0.74 -21.31
N HIS A 92 -18.34 1.78 -20.87
CA HIS A 92 -18.23 2.07 -19.45
C HIS A 92 -19.56 2.59 -18.88
N THR A 93 -20.23 3.53 -19.56
CA THR A 93 -21.52 4.06 -19.11
C THR A 93 -22.58 2.96 -19.06
N LEU A 94 -22.62 2.08 -20.07
CA LEU A 94 -23.55 0.95 -20.05
C LEU A 94 -23.27 -0.04 -18.92
N ARG A 95 -22.01 -0.21 -18.49
CA ARG A 95 -21.68 -1.04 -17.32
C ARG A 95 -22.18 -0.43 -16.03
N THR A 96 -22.04 0.89 -15.86
CA THR A 96 -22.54 1.59 -14.67
C THR A 96 -24.06 1.53 -14.63
N GLU A 97 -24.74 1.83 -15.74
CA GLU A 97 -26.20 1.75 -15.83
C GLU A 97 -26.74 0.34 -15.54
N ILE A 98 -26.09 -0.72 -16.06
CA ILE A 98 -26.48 -2.11 -15.74
C ILE A 98 -26.33 -2.41 -14.23
N ASN A 99 -25.28 -1.89 -13.59
CA ASN A 99 -25.04 -2.10 -12.17
C ASN A 99 -26.07 -1.33 -11.32
N ASP A 100 -26.44 -0.13 -11.73
CA ASP A 100 -27.45 0.70 -11.07
C ASP A 100 -28.82 0.02 -11.16
N VAL A 101 -29.22 -0.43 -12.36
CA VAL A 101 -30.45 -1.21 -12.58
C VAL A 101 -30.43 -2.50 -11.77
N SER A 102 -29.28 -3.20 -11.68
CA SER A 102 -29.15 -4.42 -10.86
C SER A 102 -29.27 -4.12 -9.36
N THR A 103 -28.92 -2.91 -8.93
CA THR A 103 -29.07 -2.48 -7.55
C THR A 103 -30.51 -2.08 -7.24
N GLN A 104 -31.18 -1.40 -8.17
CA GLN A 104 -32.61 -1.09 -8.08
C GLN A 104 -33.45 -2.38 -8.08
N TYR A 105 -33.14 -3.35 -8.96
CA TYR A 105 -33.82 -4.64 -9.03
C TYR A 105 -33.83 -5.40 -7.70
N ARG A 106 -32.72 -5.31 -6.93
CA ARG A 106 -32.63 -5.94 -5.60
C ARG A 106 -33.55 -5.30 -4.55
N ARG A 107 -33.99 -4.06 -4.77
CA ARG A 107 -34.82 -3.27 -3.84
C ARG A 107 -36.27 -3.10 -4.32
N ALA A 108 -36.55 -3.45 -5.57
CA ALA A 108 -37.83 -3.23 -6.24
C ALA A 108 -38.88 -4.29 -5.90
N ASN A 109 -40.16 -3.93 -6.08
CA ASN A 109 -41.30 -4.85 -5.94
C ASN A 109 -41.47 -5.75 -7.19
N GLU A 110 -42.28 -6.81 -7.12
CA GLU A 110 -42.41 -7.78 -8.23
C GLU A 110 -42.87 -7.16 -9.55
N GLU A 111 -43.78 -6.17 -9.51
CA GLU A 111 -44.24 -5.45 -10.72
C GLU A 111 -43.13 -4.60 -11.35
N GLU A 112 -42.27 -3.98 -10.54
CA GLU A 112 -41.16 -3.15 -11.01
C GLU A 112 -39.98 -4.01 -11.51
N LYS A 113 -39.83 -5.22 -10.99
CA LYS A 113 -38.76 -6.15 -11.38
C LYS A 113 -38.86 -6.57 -12.84
N GLU A 114 -40.08 -6.75 -13.37
CA GLU A 114 -40.28 -7.09 -14.78
C GLU A 114 -39.70 -6.00 -15.70
N GLY A 115 -40.11 -4.74 -15.49
CA GLY A 115 -39.59 -3.60 -16.25
C GLY A 115 -38.08 -3.37 -16.07
N LEU A 116 -37.54 -3.57 -14.86
CA LEU A 116 -36.10 -3.48 -14.61
C LEU A 116 -35.32 -4.61 -15.32
N ASN A 117 -35.90 -5.80 -15.47
CA ASN A 117 -35.28 -6.91 -16.18
C ASN A 117 -35.24 -6.66 -17.70
N GLU A 118 -36.33 -6.14 -18.26
CA GLU A 118 -36.39 -5.70 -19.66
C GLU A 118 -35.35 -4.63 -19.95
N LEU A 119 -35.29 -3.58 -19.11
CA LEU A 119 -34.31 -2.50 -19.21
C LEU A 119 -32.88 -3.06 -19.16
N ARG A 120 -32.61 -3.99 -18.24
CA ARG A 120 -31.31 -4.65 -18.12
C ARG A 120 -30.95 -5.47 -19.37
N SER A 121 -31.93 -6.12 -19.99
CA SER A 121 -31.74 -6.86 -21.25
C SER A 121 -31.29 -5.94 -22.38
N ILE A 122 -32.01 -4.82 -22.57
CA ILE A 122 -31.72 -3.80 -23.59
C ILE A 122 -30.31 -3.22 -23.40
N LEU A 123 -29.95 -2.84 -22.17
CA LEU A 123 -28.63 -2.29 -21.86
C LEU A 123 -27.51 -3.29 -22.13
N ARG A 124 -27.73 -4.58 -21.81
CA ARG A 124 -26.77 -5.66 -22.09
C ARG A 124 -26.57 -5.88 -23.58
N GLU A 125 -27.65 -5.87 -24.35
CA GLU A 125 -27.59 -6.00 -25.81
C GLU A 125 -26.81 -4.84 -26.43
N ARG A 126 -27.14 -3.60 -26.05
CA ARG A 126 -26.41 -2.41 -26.49
C ARG A 126 -24.92 -2.52 -26.19
N ARG A 127 -24.56 -2.92 -24.95
CA ARG A 127 -23.16 -3.12 -24.55
C ARG A 127 -22.47 -4.19 -25.40
N ASN A 128 -23.14 -5.31 -25.67
CA ASN A 128 -22.59 -6.39 -26.50
C ASN A 128 -22.32 -5.91 -27.93
N ASN A 129 -23.21 -5.09 -28.50
CA ASN A 129 -23.03 -4.51 -29.83
C ASN A 129 -21.79 -3.58 -29.88
N HIS A 130 -21.60 -2.72 -28.88
CA HIS A 130 -20.39 -1.89 -28.79
C HIS A 130 -19.12 -2.75 -28.64
N GLN A 131 -19.16 -3.84 -27.86
CA GLN A 131 -18.03 -4.76 -27.72
C GLN A 131 -17.71 -5.50 -29.01
N LYS A 132 -18.73 -5.99 -29.75
CA LYS A 132 -18.53 -6.66 -31.04
C LYS A 132 -17.87 -5.72 -32.05
N ALA A 133 -18.35 -4.48 -32.13
CA ALA A 133 -17.74 -3.46 -32.99
C ALA A 133 -16.27 -3.17 -32.62
N GLU A 134 -15.94 -3.08 -31.33
CA GLU A 134 -14.56 -2.85 -30.90
C GLU A 134 -13.66 -4.06 -31.18
N ARG A 135 -14.16 -5.29 -30.99
CA ARG A 135 -13.44 -6.52 -31.39
C ARG A 135 -13.13 -6.52 -32.89
N ILE A 136 -14.11 -6.18 -33.73
CA ILE A 136 -13.91 -6.08 -35.19
C ILE A 136 -12.85 -5.02 -35.52
N ARG A 137 -12.92 -3.85 -34.88
CA ARG A 137 -11.93 -2.76 -35.08
C ARG A 137 -10.51 -3.21 -34.73
N LYS A 138 -10.33 -3.83 -33.56
CA LYS A 138 -9.02 -4.34 -33.12
C LYS A 138 -8.49 -5.42 -34.07
N SER A 139 -9.35 -6.38 -34.42
CA SER A 139 -9.01 -7.46 -35.34
C SER A 139 -8.62 -6.96 -36.74
N ARG A 140 -9.24 -5.89 -37.25
CA ARG A 140 -8.83 -5.24 -38.51
C ARG A 140 -7.47 -4.56 -38.40
N ARG A 141 -7.16 -3.94 -37.26
CA ARG A 141 -5.86 -3.29 -37.00
C ARG A 141 -4.72 -4.30 -36.84
N GLU A 142 -5.01 -5.51 -36.38
CA GLU A 142 -4.00 -6.56 -36.20
C GLU A 142 -3.70 -7.31 -37.50
N ARG A 143 -4.61 -7.28 -38.48
CA ARG A 143 -4.45 -7.96 -39.78
C ARG A 143 -3.94 -7.08 -40.91
N GLY A 144 -3.94 -5.75 -40.74
CA GLY A 144 -3.44 -4.78 -41.72
C GLY A 144 -2.28 -4.00 -41.15
#